data_AF-A0A843WNM7-F1
#
_entry.id   AF-A0A843WNM7-F1
#
_cell.length_a   1.000
_cell.length_b   1.000
_cell.length_c   1.000
_cell.angle_alpha   90.00
_cell.angle_beta   90.00
_cell.angle_gamma   90.00
#
_symmetry.space_group_name_H-M   'P 1'
#
loop_
_entity.id
_entity.type
_entity.pdbx_description
1 polymer ?
#
loop_
_entity_poly.entity_id
_entity_poly.type
_entity_poly.pdbx_seq_one_letter_code
_entity_poly.pdbx_strand_id
1 'polypeptide(L)'
;MARNEERAQSMLNRFISMKNEEKRKPKERRPFLASECRDLAEADRWRSEILREIGVKVSEIQNEGLGEHRLRDINDEISKLLRERVY
;
A
#
# COMPACT_ATOMS: atom_id res chain seq x y z
N MET A 1 28.46 0.41 -21.09
CA MET A 1 27.51 1.22 -20.29
C MET A 1 26.96 0.32 -19.20
N ALA A 2 27.16 0.65 -17.92
CA ALA A 2 26.61 -0.14 -16.80
C ALA A 2 25.07 -0.19 -16.88
N ARG A 3 24.47 -1.35 -16.60
CA ARG A 3 23.00 -1.55 -16.64
C ARG A 3 22.31 -0.66 -15.61
N ASN A 4 21.03 -0.33 -15.83
CA ASN A 4 20.30 0.61 -14.98
C ASN A 4 20.24 0.16 -13.50
N GLU A 5 20.22 -1.15 -13.25
CA GLU A 5 20.31 -1.76 -11.92
C GLU A 5 21.66 -1.49 -11.24
N GLU A 6 22.77 -1.57 -11.97
CA GLU A 6 24.10 -1.30 -11.43
C GLU A 6 24.27 0.18 -11.08
N ARG A 7 23.69 1.08 -11.88
CA ARG A 7 23.62 2.51 -11.55
C ARG A 7 22.79 2.74 -10.30
N ALA A 8 21.60 2.14 -10.20
CA ALA A 8 20.74 2.25 -9.03
C ALA A 8 21.43 1.75 -7.74
N GLN A 9 22.29 0.74 -7.85
CA GLN A 9 23.04 0.16 -6.73
C GLN A 9 24.36 0.87 -6.40
N SER A 10 24.76 1.90 -7.14
CA SER A 10 25.98 2.67 -6.83
C SER A 10 25.96 3.26 -5.42
N MET A 11 27.14 3.40 -4.81
CA MET A 11 27.30 3.93 -3.44
C MET A 11 26.63 5.30 -3.25
N LEU A 12 26.70 6.17 -4.26
CA LEU A 12 26.06 7.48 -4.23
C LEU A 12 24.54 7.37 -4.19
N ASN A 13 23.93 6.50 -5.01
CA ASN A 13 22.48 6.33 -5.04
C ASN A 13 21.95 5.67 -3.77
N ARG A 14 22.71 4.75 -3.17
CA ARG A 14 22.41 4.21 -1.84
C ARG A 14 22.45 5.29 -0.76
N PHE A 15 23.47 6.15 -0.77
CA PHE A 15 23.59 7.26 0.19
C PHE A 15 22.45 8.28 0.05
N ILE A 16 22.08 8.65 -1.17
CA ILE A 16 20.95 9.55 -1.44
C ILE A 16 19.63 8.93 -0.95
N SER A 17 19.42 7.64 -1.20
CA SER A 17 18.24 6.91 -0.73
C SER A 17 18.16 6.90 0.80
N MET A 18 19.27 6.57 1.48
CA MET A 18 19.38 6.60 2.94
C MET A 18 19.09 7.99 3.51
N LYS A 19 19.65 9.06 2.92
CA LYS A 19 19.38 10.44 3.36
C LYS A 19 17.93 10.86 3.16
N ASN A 20 17.28 10.39 2.09
CA ASN A 20 15.87 10.63 1.85
C ASN A 20 14.99 9.84 2.82
N GLU A 21 15.39 8.64 3.23
CA GLU A 21 14.72 7.85 4.26
C GLU A 21 14.86 8.48 5.65
N GLU A 22 16.04 9.03 6.01
CA GLU A 22 16.22 9.79 7.26
C GLU A 22 15.29 11.01 7.35
N LYS A 23 15.00 11.66 6.22
CA LYS A 23 14.08 12.81 6.14
C LYS A 23 12.61 12.40 6.12
N ARG A 24 12.31 11.14 5.84
CA ARG A 24 10.93 10.65 5.84
C ARG A 24 10.48 10.46 7.28
N LYS A 25 9.28 10.98 7.57
CA LYS A 25 8.57 10.62 8.81
C LYS A 25 8.45 9.08 8.87
N PRO A 26 8.47 8.48 10.08
CA PRO A 26 8.23 7.05 10.22
C PRO A 26 6.96 6.66 9.46
N LYS A 27 6.95 5.47 8.83
CA LYS A 27 5.75 4.96 8.17
C LYS A 27 4.65 4.82 9.23
N GLU A 28 3.80 5.83 9.30
CA GLU A 28 2.59 5.80 10.12
C GLU A 28 1.77 4.63 9.61
N ARG A 29 1.40 3.71 10.51
CA ARG A 29 0.42 2.69 10.17
C ARG A 29 -0.94 3.36 10.22
N ARG A 30 -1.79 3.06 9.24
CA ARG A 30 -3.18 3.47 9.29
C ARG A 30 -3.79 3.01 10.63
N PRO A 31 -4.54 3.88 11.33
CA PRO A 31 -5.34 3.45 12.47
C PRO A 31 -6.31 2.33 12.06
N PHE A 32 -6.66 1.46 12.99
CA PHE A 32 -7.60 0.37 12.72
C PHE A 32 -9.03 0.89 12.50
N LEU A 33 -9.36 2.03 13.11
CA LEU A 33 -10.64 2.71 13.00
C LEU A 33 -10.43 4.08 12.37
N ALA A 34 -11.05 4.34 11.22
CA ALA A 34 -10.97 5.66 10.59
C ALA A 34 -11.62 6.74 11.48
N SER A 35 -12.59 6.37 12.32
CA SER A 35 -13.18 7.23 13.36
C SER A 35 -12.18 7.78 14.39
N GLU A 36 -10.99 7.17 14.56
CA GLU A 36 -9.95 7.69 15.45
C GLU A 36 -9.14 8.84 14.81
N CYS A 37 -9.23 9.02 13.49
CA CYS A 37 -8.60 10.14 12.79
C CYS A 37 -9.32 11.45 13.14
N ARG A 38 -8.59 12.38 13.77
CA ARG A 38 -9.09 13.72 14.12
C ARG A 38 -8.76 14.78 13.08
N ASP A 39 -7.88 14.46 12.13
CA ASP A 39 -7.51 15.32 11.02
C ASP A 39 -8.12 14.83 9.69
N LEU A 40 -8.75 15.75 8.97
CA LEU A 40 -9.38 15.47 7.67
C LEU A 40 -8.34 15.08 6.62
N ALA A 41 -7.18 15.72 6.62
CA ALA A 41 -6.12 15.45 5.64
C ALA A 41 -5.51 14.05 5.81
N GLU A 42 -5.39 13.59 7.05
CA GLU A 42 -5.01 12.21 7.35
C GLU A 42 -6.09 11.21 6.96
N ALA A 43 -7.37 11.51 7.25
CA ALA A 43 -8.49 10.65 6.87
C ALA A 43 -8.57 10.45 5.34
N ASP A 44 -8.40 11.51 4.54
CA ASP A 44 -8.38 11.42 3.08
C ASP A 44 -7.19 10.60 2.55
N ARG A 45 -6.03 10.72 3.21
CA ARG A 45 -4.85 9.90 2.89
C ARG A 45 -5.13 8.41 3.11
N TRP A 46 -5.65 8.04 4.29
CA TRP A 46 -5.95 6.65 4.61
C TRP A 46 -7.06 6.07 3.73
N ARG A 47 -8.10 6.86 3.45
CA ARG A 47 -9.16 6.48 2.50
C ARG A 47 -8.59 6.16 1.12
N SER A 48 -7.67 6.99 0.64
CA SER A 48 -7.03 6.80 -0.68
C SER A 48 -6.17 5.53 -0.70
N GLU A 49 -5.48 5.22 0.39
CA GLU A 49 -4.70 3.99 0.54
C GLU A 49 -5.58 2.74 0.52
N ILE A 50 -6.69 2.74 1.28
CA ILE A 50 -7.68 1.63 1.30
C ILE A 50 -8.24 1.39 -0.11
N LEU A 51 -8.62 2.45 -0.83
CA LEU A 51 -9.13 2.33 -2.20
C LEU A 51 -8.08 1.75 -3.16
N ARG A 52 -6.80 2.11 -2.98
CA ARG A 52 -5.71 1.56 -3.78
C ARG A 52 -5.51 0.07 -3.51
N GLU A 53 -5.55 -0.35 -2.25
CA GLU A 53 -5.47 -1.77 -1.87
C GLU A 53 -6.62 -2.59 -2.43
N ILE A 54 -7.85 -2.08 -2.36
CA ILE A 54 -9.01 -2.70 -3.00
C ILE A 54 -8.77 -2.83 -4.51
N GLY A 55 -8.28 -1.78 -5.17
CA GLY A 55 -7.98 -1.81 -6.60
C GLY A 55 -6.97 -2.89 -7.00
N VAL A 56 -5.90 -3.07 -6.22
CA VAL A 56 -4.92 -4.14 -6.45
C VAL A 56 -5.56 -5.52 -6.32
N LYS A 57 -6.36 -5.75 -5.26
CA LYS A 57 -7.04 -7.03 -5.03
C LYS A 57 -8.09 -7.35 -6.09
N VAL A 58 -8.80 -6.34 -6.60
CA VAL A 58 -9.74 -6.51 -7.72
C VAL A 58 -8.99 -6.94 -8.98
N SER A 59 -7.82 -6.35 -9.27
CA SER A 59 -6.97 -6.79 -10.38
C SER A 59 -6.45 -8.22 -10.20
N GLU A 60 -6.18 -8.65 -8.96
CA GLU A 60 -5.81 -10.05 -8.68
C GLU A 60 -6.95 -11.03 -8.95
N ILE A 61 -8.20 -10.67 -8.64
CA ILE A 61 -9.39 -11.49 -8.94
C ILE A 61 -9.56 -11.69 -10.45
N GLN A 62 -9.18 -10.70 -11.26
CA GLN A 62 -9.28 -10.77 -12.73
C GLN A 62 -8.28 -11.75 -13.37
N ASN A 63 -7.36 -12.34 -12.61
CA ASN A 63 -6.44 -13.35 -13.12
C ASN A 63 -7.14 -14.72 -13.21
N GLU A 64 -7.38 -15.18 -14.44
CA GLU A 64 -8.06 -16.45 -14.74
C GLU A 64 -7.35 -17.71 -14.20
N GLY A 65 -6.06 -17.60 -13.84
CA GLY A 65 -5.28 -18.69 -13.25
C GLY A 65 -5.39 -18.82 -11.73
N LEU A 66 -6.23 -18.02 -11.06
CA LEU A 66 -6.39 -18.09 -9.62
C LEU A 66 -7.26 -19.29 -9.20
N GLY A 67 -6.76 -20.11 -8.27
CA GLY A 67 -7.53 -21.18 -7.66
C GLY A 67 -8.68 -20.65 -6.78
N GLU A 68 -9.76 -21.44 -6.66
CA GLU A 68 -10.99 -21.05 -5.96
C GLU A 68 -10.76 -20.66 -4.49
N HIS A 69 -9.86 -21.35 -3.80
CA HIS A 69 -9.49 -21.00 -2.41
C HIS A 69 -8.92 -19.59 -2.31
N ARG A 70 -8.02 -19.22 -3.22
CA ARG A 70 -7.39 -17.89 -3.22
C ARG A 70 -8.37 -16.79 -3.59
N LEU A 71 -9.34 -17.07 -4.47
CA LEU A 71 -10.43 -16.13 -4.76
C LEU A 71 -11.28 -15.85 -3.52
N ARG A 72 -11.60 -16.88 -2.71
CA ARG A 72 -12.35 -16.70 -1.45
C ARG A 72 -11.57 -15.84 -0.46
N ASP A 73 -10.28 -16.14 -0.27
CA ASP A 73 -9.42 -15.36 0.63
C ASP A 73 -9.35 -13.88 0.22
N ILE A 74 -9.15 -13.61 -1.07
CA ILE A 74 -9.12 -12.23 -1.58
C ILE A 74 -10.47 -11.54 -1.41
N ASN A 75 -11.59 -12.26 -1.59
CA ASN A 75 -12.92 -11.71 -1.41
C ASN A 75 -13.22 -11.35 0.07
N ASP A 76 -12.76 -12.18 0.99
CA ASP A 76 -12.84 -11.89 2.44
C ASP A 76 -11.99 -10.68 2.81
N GLU A 77 -10.79 -10.56 2.23
CA GLU A 77 -9.92 -9.40 2.42
C GLU A 77 -10.52 -8.11 1.86
N ILE A 78 -11.11 -8.14 0.66
CA ILE A 78 -11.84 -6.99 0.09
C ILE A 78 -13.00 -6.60 1.01
N SER A 79 -13.74 -7.58 1.53
CA SER A 79 -14.86 -7.33 2.46
C SER A 79 -14.40 -6.65 3.74
N LYS A 80 -13.22 -7.00 4.28
CA LYS A 80 -12.60 -6.32 5.43
C LYS A 80 -12.23 -4.87 5.10
N LEU A 81 -11.54 -4.64 3.97
CA LEU A 81 -11.15 -3.30 3.52
C LEU A 81 -12.36 -2.39 3.27
N LEU A 82 -13.45 -2.93 2.75
CA LEU A 82 -14.70 -2.18 2.55
C LEU A 82 -15.35 -1.77 3.87
N ARG A 83 -15.26 -2.60 4.92
CA ARG A 83 -15.73 -2.24 6.27
C ARG A 83 -14.88 -1.14 6.88
N GLU A 84 -13.56 -1.26 6.79
CA GLU A 84 -12.60 -0.22 7.25
C GLU A 84 -12.79 1.12 6.53
N ARG A 85 -13.38 1.15 5.33
CA ARG A 85 -13.69 2.39 4.61
C ARG A 85 -14.95 3.08 5.14
N VAL A 86 -15.92 2.32 5.65
CA VAL A 86 -17.23 2.83 6.09
C VAL A 86 -17.18 3.34 7.53
N TYR A 87 -16.30 2.78 8.36
CA TYR A 87 -16.17 3.05 9.80
C TYR A 87 -14.80 3.63 10.14
#